data_AF-A0A178AQQ3-F1
#
_entry.id   AF-A0A178AQQ3-F1
#
_cell.length_a   1.000
_cell.length_b   1.000
_cell.length_c   1.000
_cell.angle_alpha   90.00
_cell.angle_beta   90.00
_cell.angle_gamma   90.00
#
_symmetry.space_group_name_H-M   'P 1'
#
loop_
_entity.id
_entity.type
_entity.pdbx_description
1 polymer ?
#
loop_
_entity_poly.entity_id
_entity_poly.type
_entity_poly.pdbx_seq_one_letter_code
_entity_poly.pdbx_strand_id
1 'polypeptide(L)'
;MGESRQELVAWLNNLLQLNITKVEQCGTGAALCQVFDSIFYDVPMSRVKFNANTEYAYLQNFKVLQNTFAKHQIDKPIRVESLVKCKMQDNLEFLQFVKQYWDQHFPGHEYDPVSRRKGQGGLPATGGGATRAAPAAARRAPAASNTAAPRTRTPLAAGGGAASAALREENNQLKETVSGLERERDFYFSKLRDIELLIQQAMEADPELEKEDGLLKQIQNILYSTEEGFEIPPEAEGVEEETF
;
A
#
# COMPACT_ATOMS: atom_id res chain seq x y z
N MET A 1 -1.60 24.93 5.00
CA MET A 1 -2.26 23.96 4.11
C MET A 1 -1.55 22.64 4.35
N GLY A 2 -2.23 21.63 4.90
CA GLY A 2 -1.59 20.35 5.21
C GLY A 2 -1.33 19.58 3.91
N GLU A 3 -0.24 18.81 3.87
CA GLU A 3 0.06 17.94 2.72
C GLU A 3 -1.02 16.87 2.55
N SER A 4 -1.37 16.60 1.29
CA SER A 4 -2.35 15.59 0.95
C SER A 4 -1.80 14.18 1.22
N ARG A 5 -2.70 13.21 1.40
CA ARG A 5 -2.35 11.79 1.61
C ARG A 5 -1.38 11.27 0.55
N GLN A 6 -1.62 11.62 -0.71
CA GLN A 6 -0.84 11.12 -1.84
C GLN A 6 0.56 11.74 -1.88
N GLU A 7 0.69 13.02 -1.53
CA GLU A 7 1.98 13.70 -1.42
C GLU A 7 2.83 13.11 -0.30
N LEU A 8 2.24 12.84 0.87
CA LEU A 8 2.95 12.22 2.00
C LEU A 8 3.48 10.83 1.66
N VAL A 9 2.68 10.00 0.98
CA VAL A 9 3.11 8.67 0.53
C VAL A 9 4.21 8.78 -0.52
N ALA A 10 4.07 9.68 -1.49
CA ALA A 10 5.10 9.91 -2.51
C ALA A 10 6.41 10.41 -1.89
N TRP A 11 6.36 11.34 -0.94
CA TRP A 11 7.51 11.81 -0.18
C TRP A 11 8.20 10.66 0.54
N LEU A 12 7.44 9.84 1.27
CA LEU A 12 7.98 8.73 2.05
C LEU A 12 8.68 7.70 1.15
N ASN A 13 8.08 7.39 -0.01
CA ASN A 13 8.67 6.48 -1.00
C ASN A 13 9.94 7.06 -1.62
N ASN A 14 9.97 8.36 -1.92
CA ASN A 14 11.16 9.02 -2.47
C ASN A 14 12.29 9.08 -1.45
N LEU A 15 11.99 9.44 -0.19
CA LEU A 15 12.98 9.55 0.88
C LEU A 15 13.57 8.18 1.24
N LEU A 16 12.73 7.16 1.35
CA LEU A 16 13.11 5.86 1.90
C LEU A 16 13.32 4.77 0.84
N GLN A 17 13.04 5.03 -0.44
CA GLN A 17 13.04 4.02 -1.50
C GLN A 17 12.18 2.81 -1.09
N LEU A 18 10.92 3.09 -0.77
CA LEU A 18 9.88 2.13 -0.40
C LEU A 18 8.76 2.15 -1.45
N ASN A 19 7.90 1.14 -1.40
CA ASN A 19 6.72 1.01 -2.26
C ASN A 19 5.45 1.03 -1.41
N ILE A 20 5.29 2.08 -0.59
CA ILE A 20 4.08 2.29 0.20
C ILE A 20 2.97 2.79 -0.75
N THR A 21 1.81 2.15 -0.69
CA THR A 21 0.62 2.53 -1.47
C THR A 21 -0.49 3.07 -0.59
N LYS A 22 -0.45 2.75 0.71
CA LYS A 22 -1.46 3.11 1.71
C LYS A 22 -0.80 3.65 2.97
N VAL A 23 -1.36 4.72 3.54
CA VAL A 23 -0.82 5.34 4.76
C VAL A 23 -0.87 4.39 5.96
N GLU A 24 -1.84 3.48 5.96
CA GLU A 24 -2.04 2.39 6.92
C GLU A 24 -0.78 1.52 7.09
N GLN A 25 0.06 1.39 6.05
CA GLN A 25 1.32 0.65 6.12
C GLN A 25 2.35 1.31 7.06
N CYS A 26 2.19 2.60 7.38
CA CYS A 26 2.99 3.28 8.40
C CYS A 26 2.69 2.75 9.82
N GLY A 27 1.54 2.09 10.01
CA GLY A 27 1.13 1.45 11.27
C GLY A 27 2.03 0.27 11.67
N THR A 28 2.91 -0.18 10.78
CA THR A 28 3.98 -1.14 11.11
C THR A 28 5.11 -0.53 11.94
N GLY A 29 5.22 0.81 11.95
CA GLY A 29 6.26 1.56 12.65
C GLY A 29 7.64 1.57 11.96
N ALA A 30 7.91 0.71 10.98
CA ALA A 30 9.25 0.58 10.41
C ALA A 30 9.65 1.77 9.53
N ALA A 31 8.75 2.24 8.66
CA ALA A 31 8.95 3.45 7.87
C ALA A 31 9.22 4.66 8.76
N LEU A 32 8.42 4.82 9.82
CA LEU A 32 8.54 5.92 10.78
C LEU A 32 9.91 5.90 11.48
N CYS A 33 10.37 4.73 11.95
CA CYS A 33 11.72 4.60 12.51
C CYS A 33 12.80 5.07 11.53
N GLN A 34 12.65 4.73 10.24
CA GLN A 34 13.61 5.10 9.22
C GLN A 34 13.59 6.59 8.87
N VAL A 35 12.42 7.25 8.92
CA VAL A 35 12.36 8.71 8.78
C VAL A 35 13.21 9.38 9.86
N PHE A 36 13.08 8.97 11.13
CA PHE A 36 13.90 9.54 12.19
C PHE A 36 15.37 9.12 12.11
N ASP A 37 15.68 7.94 11.56
CA ASP A 37 17.05 7.56 11.24
C ASP A 37 17.69 8.51 10.22
N SER A 38 16.90 9.00 9.24
CA SER A 38 17.39 10.00 8.27
C SER A 38 17.71 11.35 8.91
N ILE A 39 17.13 11.67 10.07
CA ILE A 39 17.43 12.92 10.78
C ILE A 39 18.66 12.73 11.68
N PHE A 40 18.69 11.65 12.47
CA PHE A 40 19.62 11.51 13.59
C PHE A 40 20.74 10.49 13.41
N TYR A 41 20.63 9.56 12.45
CA TYR A 41 21.59 8.47 12.19
C TYR A 41 21.84 7.46 13.33
N ASP A 42 21.17 7.62 14.46
CA ASP A 42 21.43 6.86 15.68
C ASP A 42 20.28 5.92 16.08
N VAL A 43 19.26 5.80 15.23
CA VAL A 43 18.17 4.84 15.41
C VAL A 43 18.73 3.43 15.26
N PRO A 44 18.44 2.49 16.17
CA PRO A 44 18.95 1.12 16.10
C PRO A 44 18.22 0.31 15.01
N MET A 45 18.52 0.60 13.74
CA MET A 45 17.88 0.01 12.55
C MET A 45 17.98 -1.51 12.48
N SER A 46 18.97 -2.13 13.14
CA SER A 46 19.07 -3.59 13.27
C SER A 46 17.95 -4.22 14.11
N ARG A 47 17.29 -3.44 14.97
CA ARG A 47 16.15 -3.87 15.79
C ARG A 47 14.81 -3.60 15.11
N VAL A 48 14.81 -2.77 14.07
CA VAL A 48 13.62 -2.45 13.29
C VAL A 48 13.34 -3.59 12.32
N LYS A 49 12.10 -4.08 12.34
CA LYS A 49 11.61 -5.16 11.48
C LYS A 49 10.83 -4.56 10.32
N PHE A 50 11.42 -4.50 9.14
CA PHE A 50 10.73 -4.02 7.94
C PHE A 50 9.68 -5.00 7.45
N ASN A 51 9.99 -6.30 7.47
CA ASN A 51 9.08 -7.39 7.08
C ASN A 51 8.12 -7.83 8.18
N ALA A 52 7.68 -6.88 9.03
CA ALA A 52 6.71 -7.17 10.08
C ALA A 52 5.32 -7.38 9.47
N ASN A 53 4.62 -8.43 9.89
CA ASN A 53 3.25 -8.75 9.48
C ASN A 53 2.35 -9.15 10.67
N THR A 54 2.81 -8.90 11.90
CA THR A 54 2.09 -9.18 13.14
C THR A 54 2.13 -7.94 14.03
N GLU A 55 1.04 -7.71 14.76
CA GLU A 55 0.91 -6.56 15.67
C GLU A 55 2.03 -6.56 16.73
N TYR A 56 2.39 -7.74 17.24
CA TYR A 56 3.52 -7.89 18.16
C TYR A 56 4.84 -7.36 17.58
N ALA A 57 5.11 -7.59 16.29
CA ALA A 57 6.29 -7.05 15.62
C ALA A 57 6.20 -5.53 15.41
N TYR A 58 5.00 -4.98 15.15
CA TYR A 58 4.78 -3.54 15.05
C TYR A 58 5.05 -2.84 16.40
N LEU A 59 4.61 -3.42 17.51
CA LEU A 59 4.89 -2.92 18.86
C LEU A 59 6.40 -2.81 19.13
N GLN A 60 7.20 -3.77 18.64
CA GLN A 60 8.66 -3.70 18.77
C GLN A 60 9.26 -2.52 17.99
N ASN A 61 8.76 -2.25 16.77
CA ASN A 61 9.15 -1.08 16.00
C ASN A 61 8.75 0.22 16.71
N PHE A 62 7.51 0.33 17.20
CA PHE A 62 7.07 1.50 17.96
C PHE A 62 7.87 1.69 19.26
N LYS A 63 8.33 0.61 19.89
CA LYS A 63 9.21 0.75 21.07
C LYS A 63 10.56 1.34 20.69
N VAL A 64 11.12 1.00 19.53
CA VAL A 64 12.31 1.66 18.99
C VAL A 64 12.03 3.14 18.77
N LEU A 65 10.91 3.48 18.12
CA LEU A 65 10.52 4.86 17.86
C LEU A 65 10.34 5.69 19.13
N GLN A 66 9.65 5.15 20.15
CA GLN A 66 9.48 5.79 21.46
C GLN A 66 10.83 6.11 22.13
N ASN A 67 11.78 5.17 22.08
CA ASN A 67 13.10 5.40 22.65
C ASN A 67 13.86 6.50 21.89
N THR A 68 13.71 6.58 20.56
CA THR A 68 14.26 7.68 19.76
C THR A 68 13.65 9.03 20.16
N PHE A 69 12.33 9.10 20.33
CA PHE A 69 11.64 10.33 20.77
C PHE A 69 12.11 10.78 22.15
N ALA A 70 12.22 9.84 23.10
CA ALA A 70 12.72 10.13 24.44
C ALA A 70 14.17 10.63 24.42
N LYS A 71 15.04 10.03 23.58
CA LYS A 71 16.45 10.41 23.45
C LYS A 71 16.62 11.82 22.89
N HIS A 72 15.82 12.19 21.89
CA HIS A 72 15.90 13.48 21.20
C HIS A 72 14.88 14.52 21.72
N GLN A 73 14.24 14.24 22.86
CA GLN A 73 13.31 15.15 23.54
C GLN A 73 12.17 15.65 22.63
N ILE A 74 11.56 14.72 21.88
CA ILE A 74 10.42 15.02 21.00
C ILE A 74 9.14 14.91 21.83
N ASP A 75 8.53 16.05 22.15
CA ASP A 75 7.35 16.16 23.04
C ASP A 75 6.03 15.65 22.45
N LYS A 76 6.04 15.06 21.25
CA LYS A 76 4.83 14.50 20.63
C LYS A 76 4.51 13.12 21.23
N PRO A 77 3.36 12.93 21.89
CA PRO A 77 2.95 11.62 22.38
C PRO A 77 2.64 10.67 21.21
N ILE A 78 3.16 9.45 21.29
CA ILE A 78 2.90 8.39 20.31
C ILE A 78 1.75 7.51 20.82
N ARG A 79 0.57 7.62 20.19
CA ARG A 79 -0.62 6.79 20.48
C ARG A 79 -0.47 5.38 19.87
N VAL A 80 0.45 4.58 20.42
CA VAL A 80 0.83 3.27 19.86
C VAL A 80 -0.37 2.34 19.64
N GLU A 81 -1.28 2.24 20.61
CA GLU A 81 -2.47 1.37 20.53
C GLU A 81 -3.41 1.72 19.36
N SER A 82 -3.44 2.99 18.94
CA SER A 82 -4.21 3.44 17.78
C SER A 82 -3.47 3.18 16.48
N LEU A 83 -2.17 3.52 16.45
CA LEU A 83 -1.35 3.42 15.24
C LEU A 83 -1.13 1.98 14.79
N VAL A 84 -0.90 1.07 15.76
CA VAL A 84 -0.61 -0.34 15.53
C VAL A 84 -1.78 -1.11 14.91
N LYS A 85 -3.01 -0.57 15.03
CA LYS A 85 -4.21 -1.09 14.38
C LYS A 85 -4.30 -0.73 12.90
N CYS A 86 -3.30 -0.03 12.37
CA CYS A 86 -3.20 0.40 10.97
C CYS A 86 -4.46 1.16 10.47
N LYS A 87 -5.12 1.91 11.35
CA LYS A 87 -6.26 2.76 10.96
C LYS A 87 -5.78 3.97 10.18
N MET A 88 -6.49 4.31 9.10
CA MET A 88 -6.11 5.39 8.18
C MET A 88 -5.97 6.75 8.87
N GLN A 89 -6.99 7.19 9.62
CA GLN A 89 -7.00 8.51 10.25
C GLN A 89 -5.85 8.70 11.26
N ASP A 90 -5.67 7.76 12.18
CA ASP A 90 -4.61 7.84 13.20
C ASP A 90 -3.22 7.86 12.55
N ASN A 91 -2.99 7.02 11.53
CA ASN A 91 -1.71 6.97 10.83
C ASN A 91 -1.46 8.20 9.96
N LEU A 92 -2.50 8.77 9.36
CA LEU A 92 -2.41 10.00 8.57
C LEU A 92 -2.04 11.21 9.44
N GLU A 93 -2.73 11.38 10.58
CA GLU A 93 -2.44 12.46 11.51
C GLU A 93 -1.00 12.38 12.04
N PHE A 94 -0.53 11.17 12.36
CA PHE A 94 0.84 10.98 12.82
C PHE A 94 1.86 11.19 11.69
N LEU A 95 1.59 10.73 10.48
CA LEU A 95 2.48 10.92 9.33
C LEU A 95 2.63 12.40 8.96
N GLN A 96 1.54 13.18 9.04
CA GLN A 96 1.58 14.64 8.85
C GLN A 96 2.52 15.32 9.86
N PHE A 97 2.43 14.94 11.14
CA PHE A 97 3.37 15.41 12.15
C PHE A 97 4.82 15.01 11.82
N VAL A 98 5.05 13.76 11.43
CA VAL A 98 6.38 13.25 11.11
C VAL A 98 7.00 14.01 9.94
N LYS A 99 6.21 14.32 8.91
CA LYS A 99 6.64 15.15 7.79
C LYS A 99 7.00 16.56 8.22
N GLN A 100 6.11 17.23 8.97
CA GLN A 100 6.35 18.57 9.48
C GLN A 100 7.61 18.62 10.36
N TYR A 101 7.82 17.60 11.19
CA TYR A 101 9.03 17.48 12.00
C TYR A 101 10.27 17.31 11.13
N TRP A 102 10.22 16.43 10.13
CA TRP A 102 11.32 16.18 9.21
C TRP A 102 11.74 17.45 8.45
N ASP A 103 10.78 18.22 7.92
CA ASP A 103 11.07 19.47 7.20
C ASP A 103 11.81 20.51 8.06
N GLN A 104 11.57 20.50 9.37
CA GLN A 104 12.17 21.45 10.31
C GLN A 104 13.55 20.99 10.82
N HIS A 105 13.79 19.69 10.90
CA HIS A 105 14.95 19.13 11.60
C HIS A 105 15.93 18.39 10.70
N PHE A 106 15.57 18.10 9.45
CA PHE A 106 16.47 17.40 8.53
C PHE A 106 17.68 18.29 8.19
N PRO A 107 18.94 17.83 8.43
CA PRO A 107 20.13 18.67 8.25
C PRO A 107 20.55 18.90 6.80
N GLY A 108 19.89 18.24 5.83
CA GLY A 108 20.23 18.33 4.41
C GLY A 108 21.40 17.45 3.96
N HIS A 109 21.83 16.48 4.77
CA HIS A 109 22.90 15.55 4.38
C HIS A 109 22.39 14.44 3.45
N GLU A 110 23.30 13.72 2.80
CA GLU A 110 22.93 12.56 1.97
C GLU A 110 22.54 11.36 2.85
N TYR A 111 21.35 10.81 2.60
CA TYR A 111 20.84 9.61 3.29
C TYR A 111 20.65 8.46 2.31
N ASP A 112 21.33 7.33 2.54
CA ASP A 112 21.12 6.08 1.80
C ASP A 112 20.20 5.12 2.59
N PRO A 113 18.88 5.12 2.33
CA PRO A 113 17.94 4.30 3.07
C PRO A 113 18.14 2.80 2.86
N VAL A 114 18.62 2.36 1.69
CA VAL A 114 18.76 0.93 1.36
C VAL A 114 19.89 0.32 2.17
N SER A 115 21.04 1.00 2.21
CA SER A 115 22.18 0.56 3.02
C SER A 115 21.85 0.52 4.51
N ARG A 116 21.05 1.48 5.01
CA ARG A 116 20.62 1.53 6.42
C ARG A 116 19.73 0.36 6.81
N ARG A 117 18.94 -0.18 5.87
CA ARG A 117 18.14 -1.41 6.09
C ARG A 117 18.96 -2.69 6.12
N LYS A 118 20.24 -2.67 5.72
CA LYS A 118 21.14 -3.83 5.72
C LYS A 118 20.54 -5.06 5.00
N GLY A 119 19.85 -4.84 3.89
CA GLY A 119 19.24 -5.91 3.11
C GLY A 119 17.92 -6.46 3.66
N GLN A 120 17.37 -5.90 4.74
CA GLN A 120 15.95 -6.08 5.04
C GLN A 120 15.17 -5.38 3.92
N GLY A 121 14.56 -6.16 3.02
CA GLY A 121 13.69 -5.65 1.95
C GLY A 121 12.63 -4.68 2.47
N GLY A 122 12.08 -3.86 1.57
CA GLY A 122 11.07 -2.85 1.91
C GLY A 122 9.85 -3.43 2.63
N LEU A 123 9.03 -2.55 3.19
CA LEU A 123 7.82 -2.93 3.94
C LEU A 123 6.97 -3.95 3.14
N PRO A 124 6.50 -5.03 3.77
CA PRO A 124 5.65 -6.00 3.13
C PRO A 124 4.30 -5.32 2.86
N ALA A 125 3.73 -5.59 1.70
CA ALA A 125 2.29 -5.45 1.53
C ALA A 125 1.64 -6.31 2.62
N THR A 126 0.79 -5.71 3.46
CA THR A 126 0.02 -6.45 4.45
C THR A 126 -0.94 -7.37 3.70
N GLY A 127 -0.53 -8.62 3.47
CA GLY A 127 -1.29 -9.66 2.79
C GLY A 127 -0.46 -10.39 1.74
N GLY A 128 0.05 -11.59 2.06
CA GLY A 128 0.69 -12.48 1.09
C GLY A 128 1.87 -13.27 1.67
N GLY A 129 1.81 -14.60 1.55
CA GLY A 129 2.67 -15.55 2.25
C GLY A 129 4.16 -15.43 1.96
N ALA A 130 4.95 -15.64 3.00
CA ALA A 130 6.41 -15.66 2.96
C ALA A 130 6.96 -16.86 2.18
N THR A 131 7.93 -16.61 1.30
CA THR A 131 8.92 -17.62 0.91
C THR A 131 10.31 -17.18 1.41
N ARG A 132 10.86 -17.98 2.33
CA ARG A 132 12.21 -17.81 2.89
C ARG A 132 13.23 -18.28 1.84
N ALA A 133 14.20 -17.44 1.50
CA ALA A 133 15.40 -17.90 0.81
C ALA A 133 16.51 -18.22 1.83
N ALA A 134 17.04 -19.44 1.77
CA ALA A 134 18.19 -19.91 2.55
C ALA A 134 19.52 -19.43 1.91
N PRO A 135 20.62 -19.25 2.67
CA PRO A 135 21.89 -18.86 2.10
C PRO A 135 22.65 -20.08 1.57
N ALA A 136 23.07 -20.05 0.29
CA ALA A 136 23.95 -21.05 -0.29
C ALA A 136 25.43 -20.72 -0.01
N ALA A 137 26.17 -21.75 0.38
CA ALA A 137 27.54 -21.71 0.87
C ALA A 137 28.58 -21.33 -0.19
N ALA A 138 29.60 -20.61 0.27
CA ALA A 138 30.80 -20.26 -0.49
C ALA A 138 31.68 -21.50 -0.77
N ARG A 139 32.22 -21.60 -1.98
CA ARG A 139 33.45 -22.36 -2.27
C ARG A 139 34.41 -21.51 -3.09
N ARG A 140 35.66 -21.49 -2.63
CA ARG A 140 36.82 -20.77 -3.17
C ARG A 140 37.59 -21.61 -4.19
N ALA A 141 38.32 -20.90 -5.06
CA ALA A 141 39.70 -21.14 -5.58
C ALA A 141 39.81 -21.23 -7.11
N PRO A 142 41.00 -21.00 -7.73
CA PRO A 142 41.91 -19.86 -7.54
C PRO A 142 42.39 -19.26 -8.90
N ALA A 143 43.35 -18.33 -8.79
CA ALA A 143 43.86 -17.37 -9.79
C ALA A 143 44.70 -17.93 -10.96
N ALA A 144 44.75 -17.16 -12.05
CA ALA A 144 45.93 -17.00 -12.91
C ALA A 144 45.93 -15.62 -13.61
N SER A 145 47.13 -15.10 -13.87
CA SER A 145 47.50 -13.71 -14.09
C SER A 145 47.63 -13.27 -15.57
N ASN A 146 47.61 -11.95 -15.75
CA ASN A 146 48.42 -11.14 -16.69
C ASN A 146 47.95 -10.93 -18.15
N THR A 147 47.49 -9.70 -18.46
CA THR A 147 48.15 -8.66 -19.32
C THR A 147 47.17 -7.79 -20.14
N ALA A 148 47.55 -6.51 -20.24
CA ALA A 148 47.27 -5.53 -21.31
C ALA A 148 45.83 -5.00 -21.52
N ALA A 149 45.65 -3.70 -21.22
CA ALA A 149 44.62 -2.87 -21.82
C ALA A 149 44.93 -2.62 -23.31
N PRO A 150 43.91 -2.46 -24.16
CA PRO A 150 43.46 -1.09 -24.46
C PRO A 150 41.93 -0.94 -24.47
N ARG A 151 41.47 0.30 -24.24
CA ARG A 151 40.07 0.69 -24.16
C ARG A 151 39.39 0.56 -25.53
N THR A 152 38.31 -0.21 -25.59
CA THR A 152 37.28 -0.14 -26.63
C THR A 152 35.89 -0.26 -26.00
N ARG A 153 34.94 0.49 -26.57
CA ARG A 153 33.63 0.90 -26.01
C ARG A 153 32.76 -0.28 -25.59
N THR A 154 32.28 -0.26 -24.35
CA THR A 154 31.19 -1.12 -23.85
C THR A 154 29.87 -0.74 -24.51
N PRO A 155 29.12 -1.67 -25.14
CA PRO A 155 27.70 -1.47 -25.35
C PRO A 155 27.00 -1.65 -23.99
N LEU A 156 26.46 -0.56 -23.47
CA LEU A 156 25.54 -0.55 -22.34
C LEU A 156 24.21 -1.17 -22.79
N ALA A 157 24.05 -2.48 -22.62
CA ALA A 157 22.73 -3.13 -22.73
C ALA A 157 22.75 -4.54 -22.11
N ALA A 158 22.66 -4.65 -20.77
CA ALA A 158 22.23 -5.89 -20.11
C ALA A 158 21.87 -5.74 -18.61
N GLY A 159 21.80 -4.53 -18.04
CA GLY A 159 21.52 -4.35 -16.60
C GLY A 159 20.05 -4.21 -16.20
N GLY A 160 19.15 -3.92 -17.16
CA GLY A 160 17.73 -3.63 -16.89
C GLY A 160 16.78 -4.84 -17.02
N GLY A 161 17.28 -6.02 -17.38
CA GLY A 161 16.45 -7.18 -17.72
C GLY A 161 15.71 -7.79 -16.52
N ALA A 162 16.38 -7.92 -15.37
CA ALA A 162 15.78 -8.55 -14.19
C ALA A 162 14.72 -7.64 -13.52
N ALA A 163 14.99 -6.34 -13.41
CA ALA A 163 14.03 -5.36 -12.89
C ALA A 163 12.82 -5.19 -13.83
N SER A 164 13.05 -5.17 -15.16
CA SER A 164 11.95 -5.12 -16.13
C SER A 164 11.17 -6.43 -16.22
N ALA A 165 11.77 -7.58 -15.95
CA ALA A 165 11.08 -8.87 -15.86
C ALA A 165 10.18 -8.93 -14.62
N ALA A 166 10.70 -8.54 -13.45
CA ALA A 166 9.92 -8.49 -12.22
C ALA A 166 8.73 -7.53 -12.32
N LEU A 167 8.92 -6.34 -12.90
CA LEU A 167 7.84 -5.39 -13.15
C LEU A 167 6.79 -5.94 -14.14
N ARG A 168 7.19 -6.72 -15.15
CA ARG A 168 6.26 -7.36 -16.09
C ARG A 168 5.44 -8.45 -15.42
N GLU A 169 6.06 -9.22 -14.52
CA GLU A 169 5.39 -10.25 -13.74
C GLU A 169 4.36 -9.64 -12.78
N GLU A 170 4.72 -8.56 -12.08
CA GLU A 170 3.79 -7.80 -11.23
C GLU A 170 2.63 -7.21 -12.03
N ASN A 171 2.91 -6.62 -13.21
CA ASN A 171 1.85 -6.12 -14.10
C ASN A 171 0.91 -7.25 -14.57
N ASN A 172 1.42 -8.44 -14.85
CA ASN A 172 0.60 -9.58 -15.24
C ASN A 172 -0.26 -10.04 -14.05
N GLN A 173 0.31 -10.12 -12.86
CA GLN A 173 -0.42 -10.51 -11.66
C GLN A 173 -1.52 -9.50 -11.28
N LEU A 174 -1.24 -8.20 -11.42
CA LEU A 174 -2.24 -7.16 -11.24
C LEU A 174 -3.37 -7.26 -12.27
N LYS A 175 -3.04 -7.51 -13.55
CA LYS A 175 -4.05 -7.72 -14.60
C LYS A 175 -4.94 -8.93 -14.30
N GLU A 176 -4.36 -10.04 -13.85
CA GLU A 176 -5.13 -11.22 -13.44
C GLU A 176 -6.02 -10.92 -12.24
N THR A 177 -5.52 -10.16 -11.27
CA THR A 177 -6.30 -9.74 -10.09
C THR A 177 -7.46 -8.83 -10.48
N VAL A 178 -7.21 -7.81 -11.31
CA VAL A 178 -8.26 -6.92 -11.83
C VAL A 178 -9.30 -7.72 -12.61
N SER A 179 -8.87 -8.61 -13.49
CA SER A 179 -9.79 -9.48 -14.24
C SER A 179 -10.60 -10.41 -13.31
N GLY A 180 -10.01 -10.88 -12.21
CA GLY A 180 -10.73 -11.62 -11.17
C GLY A 180 -11.79 -10.76 -10.48
N LEU A 181 -11.42 -9.55 -10.06
CA LEU A 181 -12.31 -8.60 -9.40
C LEU A 181 -13.45 -8.13 -10.32
N GLU A 182 -13.18 -7.93 -11.61
CA GLU A 182 -14.21 -7.60 -12.60
C GLU A 182 -15.23 -8.74 -12.75
N ARG A 183 -14.77 -10.00 -12.79
CA ARG A 183 -15.69 -11.15 -12.79
C ARG A 183 -16.52 -11.24 -11.52
N GLU A 184 -15.92 -10.98 -10.35
CA GLU A 184 -16.65 -10.96 -9.08
C GLU A 184 -17.67 -9.82 -9.05
N ARG A 185 -17.27 -8.61 -9.48
CA ARG A 185 -18.18 -7.46 -9.61
C ARG A 185 -19.36 -7.80 -10.50
N ASP A 186 -19.10 -8.34 -11.70
CA ASP A 186 -20.15 -8.67 -12.66
C ASP A 186 -21.05 -9.79 -12.11
N PHE A 187 -20.48 -10.78 -11.42
CA PHE A 187 -21.23 -11.84 -10.76
C PHE A 187 -22.20 -11.31 -9.69
N TYR A 188 -21.73 -10.41 -8.83
CA TYR A 188 -22.61 -9.80 -7.81
C TYR A 188 -23.63 -8.85 -8.43
N PHE A 189 -23.23 -8.07 -9.44
CA PHE A 189 -24.13 -7.17 -10.17
C PHE A 189 -25.26 -7.94 -10.85
N SER A 190 -24.97 -9.03 -11.58
CA SER A 190 -26.00 -9.86 -12.20
C SER A 190 -26.99 -10.42 -11.17
N LYS A 191 -26.52 -10.86 -10.00
CA LYS A 191 -27.42 -11.33 -8.92
C LYS A 191 -28.31 -10.23 -8.37
N LEU A 192 -27.76 -9.03 -8.15
CA LEU A 192 -28.55 -7.89 -7.68
C LEU A 192 -29.57 -7.47 -8.73
N ARG A 193 -29.22 -7.51 -10.02
CA ARG A 193 -30.14 -7.25 -11.13
C ARG A 193 -31.26 -8.29 -11.22
N ASP A 194 -30.95 -9.57 -11.05
CA ASP A 194 -31.97 -10.63 -11.01
C ASP A 194 -32.96 -10.41 -9.85
N ILE A 195 -32.45 -10.05 -8.66
CA ILE A 195 -33.28 -9.73 -7.50
C ILE A 195 -34.17 -8.50 -7.78
N GLU A 196 -33.60 -7.45 -8.36
CA GLU A 196 -34.33 -6.23 -8.72
C GLU A 196 -35.50 -6.54 -9.67
N LEU A 197 -35.24 -7.34 -10.72
CA LEU A 197 -36.28 -7.76 -11.67
C LEU A 197 -37.40 -8.55 -10.99
N LEU A 198 -37.06 -9.47 -10.08
CA LEU A 198 -38.06 -10.24 -9.32
C LEU A 198 -38.93 -9.33 -8.45
N ILE A 199 -38.34 -8.31 -7.82
CA ILE A 199 -39.07 -7.35 -6.99
C ILE A 199 -40.00 -6.50 -7.85
N GLN A 200 -39.50 -5.96 -8.97
CA GLN A 200 -40.30 -5.16 -9.91
C GLN A 200 -41.50 -5.95 -10.44
N GLN A 201 -41.29 -7.21 -10.86
CA GLN A 201 -42.37 -8.09 -11.32
C GLN A 201 -43.40 -8.38 -10.22
N ALA A 202 -42.95 -8.61 -8.98
CA ALA A 202 -43.85 -8.86 -7.86
C ALA A 202 -44.71 -7.63 -7.53
N MET A 203 -44.12 -6.43 -7.56
CA MET A 203 -44.83 -5.17 -7.30
C MET A 203 -45.78 -4.79 -8.44
N GLU A 204 -45.42 -5.08 -9.70
CA GLU A 204 -46.33 -4.90 -10.84
C GLU A 204 -47.55 -5.82 -10.76
N ALA A 205 -47.35 -7.07 -10.31
CA ALA A 205 -48.43 -8.03 -10.16
C ALA A 205 -49.36 -7.73 -8.97
N ASP A 206 -48.83 -7.16 -7.88
CA ASP A 206 -49.59 -6.76 -6.69
C ASP A 206 -49.16 -5.37 -6.19
N PRO A 207 -49.87 -4.30 -6.62
CA PRO A 207 -49.56 -2.92 -6.23
C PRO A 207 -49.63 -2.65 -4.72
N GLU A 208 -50.31 -3.49 -3.93
CA GLU A 208 -50.38 -3.32 -2.48
C GLU A 208 -49.02 -3.58 -1.78
N LEU A 209 -48.08 -4.24 -2.48
CA LEU A 209 -46.72 -4.49 -1.99
C LEU A 209 -45.81 -3.26 -2.05
N GLU A 210 -46.23 -2.16 -2.70
CA GLU A 210 -45.46 -0.92 -2.82
C GLU A 210 -45.52 -0.01 -1.59
N LYS A 211 -46.31 -0.37 -0.56
CA LYS A 211 -46.41 0.40 0.69
C LYS A 211 -45.04 0.67 1.31
N GLU A 212 -44.82 1.89 1.80
CA GLU A 212 -43.51 2.37 2.28
C GLU A 212 -42.86 1.50 3.36
N ASP A 213 -43.68 0.88 4.23
CA ASP A 213 -43.21 -0.01 5.30
C ASP A 213 -43.03 -1.48 4.86
N GLY A 214 -43.32 -1.79 3.60
CA GLY A 214 -43.26 -3.14 3.04
C GLY A 214 -41.82 -3.64 2.86
N LEU A 215 -41.62 -4.96 3.07
CA LEU A 215 -40.30 -5.60 2.92
C LEU A 215 -39.68 -5.36 1.53
N LEU A 216 -40.47 -5.45 0.46
CA LEU A 216 -39.98 -5.24 -0.91
C LEU A 216 -39.50 -3.80 -1.13
N LYS A 217 -40.20 -2.82 -0.56
CA LYS A 217 -39.80 -1.41 -0.63
C LYS A 217 -38.49 -1.15 0.14
N GLN A 218 -38.33 -1.77 1.30
CA GLN A 218 -37.07 -1.70 2.06
C GLN A 218 -35.89 -2.31 1.28
N ILE A 219 -36.09 -3.45 0.60
CA ILE A 219 -35.06 -4.05 -0.24
C ILE A 219 -34.73 -3.14 -1.44
N GLN A 220 -35.74 -2.55 -2.09
CA GLN A 220 -35.54 -1.58 -3.18
C GLN A 220 -34.73 -0.37 -2.72
N ASN A 221 -35.02 0.17 -1.52
CA ASN A 221 -34.26 1.27 -0.94
C ASN A 221 -32.78 0.91 -0.72
N ILE A 222 -32.47 -0.33 -0.34
CA ILE A 222 -31.08 -0.79 -0.23
C ILE A 222 -30.42 -0.85 -1.61
N LEU A 223 -31.09 -1.44 -2.61
CA LEU A 223 -30.56 -1.57 -3.97
C LEU A 223 -30.28 -0.22 -4.64
N TYR A 224 -31.08 0.81 -4.32
CA TYR A 224 -30.92 2.17 -4.87
C TYR A 224 -30.21 3.14 -3.93
N SER A 225 -29.78 2.70 -2.75
CA SER A 225 -28.99 3.54 -1.87
C SER A 225 -27.64 3.85 -2.52
N THR A 226 -27.28 5.12 -2.57
CA THR A 226 -25.96 5.58 -3.01
C THR A 226 -25.16 6.03 -1.78
N GLU A 227 -23.91 5.61 -1.66
CA GLU A 227 -23.00 6.21 -0.68
C GLU A 227 -22.50 7.57 -1.21
N GLU A 228 -22.27 8.55 -0.32
CA GLU A 228 -21.64 9.85 -0.67
C GLU A 228 -20.29 9.60 -1.36
N GLY A 229 -20.25 9.73 -2.68
CA GLY A 229 -19.06 9.51 -3.51
C GLY A 229 -19.15 8.33 -4.49
N PHE A 230 -20.23 7.55 -4.48
CA PHE A 230 -20.57 6.58 -5.52
C PHE A 230 -21.72 7.12 -6.37
N GLU A 231 -21.42 8.17 -7.15
CA GLU A 231 -22.36 8.66 -8.16
C GLU A 231 -22.51 7.57 -9.24
N ILE A 232 -23.74 7.10 -9.43
CA ILE A 232 -24.13 6.36 -10.63
C ILE A 232 -23.89 7.33 -11.79
N PRO A 233 -22.96 7.06 -12.73
CA PRO A 233 -22.88 7.84 -13.95
C PRO A 233 -24.27 7.84 -14.57
N PRO A 234 -24.81 9.00 -14.99
CA PRO A 234 -26.15 9.07 -15.53
C PRO A 234 -26.28 7.99 -16.59
N GLU A 235 -27.34 7.20 -16.48
CA GLU A 235 -27.65 6.13 -17.40
C GLU A 235 -27.40 6.61 -18.83
N ALA A 236 -26.67 5.81 -19.61
CA ALA A 236 -26.70 5.93 -21.05
C ALA A 236 -28.12 5.54 -21.49
N GLU A 237 -29.07 6.46 -21.33
CA GLU A 237 -30.35 6.42 -21.99
C GLU A 237 -30.09 6.49 -23.50
N GLY A 238 -30.16 5.33 -24.15
CA GLY A 238 -30.71 5.14 -25.48
C GLY A 238 -29.81 5.42 -26.68
N VAL A 239 -29.35 4.35 -27.34
CA VAL A 239 -29.49 4.15 -28.80
C VAL A 239 -29.64 2.64 -29.02
N GLU A 240 -30.87 2.13 -28.98
CA GLU A 240 -31.70 1.74 -30.14
C GLU A 240 -31.43 0.32 -30.66
N GLU A 241 -32.55 -0.36 -30.93
CA GLU A 241 -32.66 -1.61 -31.66
C GLU A 241 -31.81 -1.60 -32.94
N GLU A 242 -31.06 -2.67 -33.19
CA GLU A 242 -30.90 -3.16 -34.56
C GLU A 242 -31.22 -4.64 -34.59
N THR A 243 -32.49 -4.93 -34.84
CA THR A 243 -32.91 -6.11 -35.59
C THR A 243 -32.59 -5.88 -37.07
N PHE A 244 -31.64 -6.65 -37.62
CA PHE A 244 -31.89 -7.48 -38.80
C PHE A 244 -30.87 -8.63 -38.90
#